data_AF-A0A534PCP3-F1
#
_entry.id   AF-A0A534PCP3-F1
#
_cell.length_a   1.000
_cell.length_b   1.000
_cell.length_c   1.000
_cell.angle_alpha   90.00
_cell.angle_beta   90.00
_cell.angle_gamma   90.00
#
_symmetry.space_group_name_H-M   'P 1'
#
loop_
_entity.id
_entity.type
_entity.pdbx_description
1 polymer ?
#
loop_
_entity_poly.entity_id
_entity_poly.type
_entity_poly.pdbx_seq_one_letter_code
_entity_poly.pdbx_strand_id
1 'polypeptide(L)'
;MSRISRELHIMLQASVREAMSRRHHYVTVEHLLFAMIHDTRGSQILHHAGADLPALKAALDRYFRDDLESVPGDDAYEARQTLAFHRVLQNAVSHCEGAEKEEV
;
A
#
# COMPACT_ATOMS: atom_id res chain seq x y z
N MET A 1 14.22 17.07 8.06
CA MET A 1 14.02 15.70 7.54
C MET A 1 12.62 15.30 7.95
N SER A 2 11.66 15.34 7.02
CA SER A 2 10.31 14.87 7.27
C SER A 2 10.37 13.44 7.80
N ARG A 3 9.93 13.24 9.03
CA ARG A 3 9.95 11.94 9.71
C ARG A 3 8.71 11.21 9.21
N ILE A 4 8.89 10.14 8.44
CA ILE A 4 7.79 9.23 8.09
C ILE A 4 7.05 8.90 9.39
N SER A 5 5.75 9.19 9.46
CA SER A 5 5.01 8.90 10.69
C SER A 5 5.08 7.41 10.97
N ARG A 6 4.99 7.06 12.25
CA ARG A 6 4.94 5.65 12.66
C ARG A 6 3.80 4.91 11.95
N GLU A 7 2.68 5.59 11.73
CA GLU A 7 1.50 5.07 11.05
C GLU A 7 1.81 4.73 9.58
N LEU A 8 2.40 5.67 8.84
CA LEU A 8 2.81 5.42 7.45
C LEU A 8 3.81 4.26 7.37
N HIS A 9 4.81 4.22 8.27
CA HIS A 9 5.77 3.12 8.28
C HIS A 9 5.09 1.75 8.48
N ILE A 10 4.12 1.65 9.40
CA ILE A 10 3.37 0.41 9.63
C ILE A 10 2.57 0.02 8.40
N MET A 11 1.91 0.98 7.74
CA MET A 11 1.15 0.75 6.51
C MET A 11 2.05 0.23 5.39
N LEU A 12 3.25 0.80 5.21
CA LEU A 12 4.20 0.35 4.20
C LEU A 12 4.71 -1.06 4.47
N GLN A 13 5.01 -1.37 5.73
CA GLN A 13 5.38 -2.73 6.08
C GLN A 13 4.22 -3.71 5.86
N ALA A 14 2.97 -3.29 6.12
CA ALA A 14 1.80 -4.11 5.85
C ALA A 14 1.62 -4.38 4.35
N SER A 15 1.81 -3.38 3.49
CA SER A 15 1.73 -3.57 2.03
C SER A 15 2.81 -4.52 1.50
N VAL A 16 4.03 -4.44 2.05
CA VAL A 16 5.12 -5.38 1.70
C VAL A 16 4.78 -6.79 2.18
N ARG A 17 4.32 -6.95 3.43
CA ARG A 17 3.92 -8.27 3.96
C ARG A 17 2.79 -8.90 3.14
N GLU A 18 1.85 -8.10 2.66
CA GLU A 18 0.75 -8.57 1.81
C GLU A 18 1.25 -9.07 0.45
N ALA A 19 2.18 -8.36 -0.18
CA ALA A 19 2.80 -8.83 -1.43
C ALA A 19 3.57 -10.14 -1.20
N MET A 20 4.30 -10.22 -0.08
CA MET A 20 5.08 -11.41 0.30
C MET A 20 4.19 -12.62 0.62
N SER A 21 3.08 -12.43 1.32
CA SER A 21 2.15 -13.52 1.68
C SER A 21 1.50 -14.15 0.46
N ARG A 22 1.25 -13.35 -0.58
CA ARG A 22 0.70 -13.79 -1.87
C ARG A 22 1.76 -14.25 -2.87
N ARG A 23 3.02 -14.25 -2.46
CA ARG A 23 4.18 -14.53 -3.31
C ARG A 23 4.27 -13.60 -4.54
N HIS A 24 3.71 -12.39 -4.51
CA HIS A 24 3.77 -11.49 -5.66
C HIS A 24 5.19 -10.98 -5.87
N HIS A 25 5.63 -10.93 -7.14
CA HIS A 25 6.96 -10.44 -7.50
C HIS A 25 7.12 -8.93 -7.22
N TYR A 26 6.00 -8.19 -7.23
CA TYR A 26 6.00 -6.74 -7.08
C TYR A 26 5.13 -6.24 -5.93
N VAL A 27 5.63 -5.22 -5.22
CA VAL A 27 4.83 -4.38 -4.32
C VAL A 27 4.28 -3.20 -5.12
N THR A 28 2.96 -3.15 -5.23
CA THR A 28 2.24 -2.20 -6.09
C THR A 28 1.42 -1.21 -5.26
N VAL A 29 0.84 -0.18 -5.91
CA VAL A 29 -0.02 0.80 -5.23
C VAL A 29 -1.31 0.17 -4.70
N GLU A 30 -1.77 -0.91 -5.32
CA GLU A 30 -2.91 -1.71 -4.88
C GLU A 30 -2.64 -2.37 -3.52
N HIS A 31 -1.42 -2.84 -3.27
CA HIS A 31 -1.03 -3.35 -1.95
C HIS A 31 -1.05 -2.26 -0.88
N LEU A 32 -0.63 -1.04 -1.23
CA LEU A 32 -0.71 0.10 -0.32
C LEU A 32 -2.17 0.45 0.00
N LEU A 33 -3.02 0.49 -1.02
CA LEU A 33 -4.45 0.74 -0.85
C LEU A 33 -5.12 -0.36 -0.02
N PHE A 34 -4.77 -1.62 -0.25
CA PHE A 34 -5.26 -2.74 0.54
C PHE A 34 -4.84 -2.62 2.01
N ALA A 35 -3.58 -2.26 2.29
CA ALA A 35 -3.12 -1.98 3.65
C ALA A 35 -3.90 -0.82 4.29
N MET A 36 -4.19 0.25 3.54
CA MET A 36 -4.96 1.40 4.01
C MET A 36 -6.42 1.03 4.37
N ILE A 37 -7.05 0.11 3.64
CA ILE A 37 -8.40 -0.40 3.97
C ILE A 37 -8.41 -1.17 5.30
N HIS A 38 -7.31 -1.81 5.67
CA HIS A 38 -7.18 -2.58 6.91
C HIS A 38 -6.64 -1.76 8.09
N ASP A 39 -6.26 -0.51 7.85
CA ASP A 39 -5.91 0.46 8.88
C ASP A 39 -7.15 1.24 9.35
N THR A 40 -7.29 1.45 10.65
CA THR A 40 -8.46 2.14 11.23
C THR A 40 -8.61 3.56 10.70
N ARG A 41 -7.51 4.30 10.57
CA ARG A 41 -7.53 5.69 10.08
C ARG A 41 -7.69 5.72 8.56
N GLY A 42 -6.98 4.84 7.85
CA GLY A 42 -7.07 4.70 6.40
C GLY A 42 -8.48 4.35 5.92
N SER A 43 -9.14 3.38 6.56
CA SER A 43 -10.52 3.00 6.24
C SER A 43 -11.52 4.14 6.47
N GLN A 44 -11.37 4.91 7.57
CA GLN A 44 -12.19 6.10 7.82
C GLN A 44 -12.01 7.15 6.72
N ILE A 45 -10.76 7.45 6.33
CA ILE A 45 -10.47 8.41 5.25
C ILE A 45 -11.13 7.97 3.95
N LEU A 46 -10.96 6.70 3.56
CA LEU A 46 -11.53 6.16 2.32
C LEU A 46 -13.08 6.18 2.36
N HIS A 47 -13.68 5.81 3.49
CA HIS A 47 -15.12 5.87 3.67
C HIS A 47 -15.66 7.30 3.55
N HIS A 48 -15.03 8.27 4.20
CA HIS A 48 -15.40 9.68 4.11
C HIS A 48 -15.12 10.29 2.73
N ALA A 49 -14.22 9.70 1.95
CA ALA A 49 -14.00 10.01 0.53
C ALA A 49 -15.06 9.37 -0.40
N GLY A 50 -16.03 8.63 0.14
CA GLY A 50 -17.12 8.00 -0.62
C GLY A 50 -16.82 6.61 -1.15
N ALA A 51 -15.76 5.96 -0.67
CA ALA A 51 -15.45 4.59 -1.08
C ALA A 51 -16.39 3.56 -0.43
N ASP A 52 -16.90 2.63 -1.24
CA ASP A 52 -17.48 1.37 -0.76
C ASP A 52 -16.33 0.41 -0.42
N LEU A 53 -15.98 0.33 0.87
CA LEU A 53 -14.84 -0.48 1.33
C LEU A 53 -14.98 -1.97 1.03
N PRO A 54 -16.15 -2.63 1.27
CA PRO A 54 -16.37 -4.00 0.84
C PRO A 54 -16.15 -4.23 -0.66
N ALA A 55 -16.71 -3.37 -1.51
CA ALA A 55 -16.58 -3.50 -2.96
C ALA A 55 -15.12 -3.26 -3.41
N LEU A 56 -14.45 -2.25 -2.84
CA LEU A 56 -13.06 -1.94 -3.13
C LEU A 56 -12.14 -3.10 -2.74
N LYS A 57 -12.35 -3.69 -1.55
CA LYS A 57 -11.59 -4.85 -1.10
C LYS A 57 -11.77 -6.04 -2.05
N ALA A 58 -13.00 -6.35 -2.44
CA ALA A 58 -13.28 -7.44 -3.37
C ALA A 58 -12.64 -7.21 -4.75
N ALA A 59 -12.59 -5.96 -5.22
CA ALA A 59 -11.91 -5.60 -6.47
C ALA A 59 -10.39 -5.78 -6.36
N LEU A 60 -9.78 -5.38 -5.24
CA LEU A 60 -8.34 -5.57 -4.99
C LEU A 60 -7.98 -7.05 -4.85
N ASP A 61 -8.78 -7.84 -4.12
CA ASP A 61 -8.57 -9.28 -4.00
C ASP A 61 -8.68 -10.00 -5.35
N ARG A 62 -9.57 -9.53 -6.23
CA ARG A 62 -9.65 -10.01 -7.62
C ARG A 62 -8.39 -9.64 -8.41
N TYR A 63 -7.98 -8.38 -8.36
CA TYR A 63 -6.77 -7.91 -9.05
C TYR A 63 -5.52 -8.69 -8.62
N PHE A 64 -5.35 -8.90 -7.32
CA PHE A 64 -4.23 -9.68 -6.79
C PHE A 64 -4.20 -11.11 -7.31
N ARG A 65 -5.36 -11.74 -7.50
CA ARG A 65 -5.43 -13.13 -7.97
C ARG A 65 -5.30 -13.24 -9.49
N ASP A 66 -5.92 -12.31 -10.22
CA ASP A 66 -6.17 -12.47 -11.65
C ASP A 66 -5.18 -11.67 -12.51
N ASP A 67 -4.62 -10.57 -11.99
CA ASP A 67 -3.77 -9.63 -12.74
C ASP A 67 -2.30 -9.62 -12.28
N LEU A 68 -2.00 -10.09 -11.06
CA LEU A 68 -0.64 -10.16 -10.55
C LEU A 68 -0.06 -11.58 -10.60
N GLU A 69 1.15 -11.69 -11.12
CA GLU A 69 1.88 -12.95 -11.16
C GLU A 69 2.56 -13.23 -9.81
N SER A 70 2.32 -14.44 -9.28
CA SER A 70 3.02 -14.97 -8.13
C SER A 70 4.31 -15.69 -8.56
N VAL A 71 5.36 -15.52 -7.76
CA VAL A 71 6.62 -16.23 -7.90
C VAL A 71 6.38 -17.73 -7.61
N PRO A 72 6.64 -18.62 -8.58
CA PRO A 72 6.40 -20.04 -8.41
C PRO A 72 7.39 -20.66 -7.41
N GLY A 73 7.05 -21.87 -6.94
CA GLY A 73 7.86 -22.63 -5.99
C GLY A 73 7.89 -22.01 -4.60
N ASP A 74 8.77 -22.54 -3.73
CA ASP A 74 8.88 -22.15 -2.32
C ASP A 74 10.22 -21.48 -1.99
N ASP A 75 11.04 -21.23 -3.01
CA ASP A 75 12.34 -20.59 -2.83
C ASP A 75 12.19 -19.19 -2.23
N ALA A 76 13.22 -18.80 -1.49
CA ALA A 76 13.36 -17.46 -0.96
C ALA A 76 13.38 -16.46 -2.13
N TYR A 77 12.55 -15.43 -2.03
CA TYR A 77 12.46 -14.37 -3.01
C TYR A 77 12.26 -13.03 -2.30
N GLU A 78 12.47 -11.94 -3.02
CA GLU A 78 12.20 -10.58 -2.53
C GLU A 78 11.18 -9.90 -3.44
N ALA A 79 10.14 -9.31 -2.86
CA ALA A 79 9.20 -8.50 -3.59
C ALA A 79 9.81 -7.13 -3.93
N ARG A 80 9.77 -6.74 -5.20
CA ARG A 80 10.33 -5.47 -5.68
C ARG A 80 9.27 -4.39 -5.71
N GLN A 81 9.57 -3.22 -5.17
CA GLN A 81 8.65 -2.08 -5.26
C GLN A 81 8.56 -1.55 -6.70
N THR A 82 7.34 -1.30 -7.18
CA THR A 82 7.12 -0.68 -8.49
C THR A 82 7.52 0.80 -8.49
N LEU A 83 7.80 1.35 -9.67
CA LEU A 83 8.04 2.79 -9.82
C LEU A 83 6.81 3.62 -9.39
N ALA A 84 5.60 3.14 -9.68
CA ALA A 84 4.37 3.79 -9.25
C ALA A 84 4.26 3.86 -7.72
N PHE A 85 4.58 2.76 -7.04
CA PHE A 85 4.64 2.72 -5.58
C PHE A 85 5.63 3.76 -5.03
N HIS A 86 6.86 3.79 -5.54
CA HIS A 86 7.86 4.79 -5.12
C HIS A 86 7.36 6.22 -5.35
N ARG A 87 6.75 6.52 -6.51
CA ARG A 87 6.23 7.86 -6.81
C ARG A 87 5.12 8.29 -5.87
N VAL A 88 4.22 7.39 -5.47
CA VAL A 88 3.18 7.69 -4.47
C VAL A 88 3.82 8.11 -3.14
N LEU A 89 4.86 7.40 -2.68
CA LEU A 89 5.56 7.76 -1.45
C LEU A 89 6.29 9.09 -1.55
N GLN A 90 7.01 9.32 -2.64
CA GLN A 90 7.70 10.59 -2.86
C GLN A 90 6.72 11.76 -2.87
N ASN A 91 5.59 11.61 -3.57
CA ASN A 91 4.54 12.64 -3.61
C ASN A 91 3.94 12.90 -2.22
N ALA A 92 3.70 11.87 -1.42
CA ALA A 92 3.18 12.03 -0.05
C ALA A 92 4.17 12.80 0.83
N VAL A 93 5.46 12.46 0.76
CA VAL A 93 6.52 13.17 1.51
C VAL A 93 6.59 14.63 1.08
N SER A 94 6.66 14.90 -0.23
CA SER A 94 6.71 16.27 -0.77
C SER A 94 5.46 17.09 -0.42
N HIS A 95 4.28 16.46 -0.39
CA HIS A 95 3.04 17.14 -0.02
C HIS A 95 3.06 17.60 1.45
N CYS A 96 3.53 16.75 2.37
CA CYS A 96 3.63 17.13 3.77
C CYS A 96 4.70 18.20 4.03
N GLU A 97 5.84 18.13 3.34
CA GLU A 97 6.89 19.16 3.43
C GLU A 97 6.39 20.53 2.92
N GLY A 98 5.59 20.56 1.86
CA GLY A 98 5.01 21.80 1.33
C GLY A 98 3.81 22.35 2.12
N ALA A 99 3.20 21.53 2.98
CA ALA A 99 2.03 21.90 3.78
C ALA A 99 2.37 22.39 5.21
N GLU A 100 3.66 22.54 5.55
CA GLU A 100 4.16 22.84 6.90
C GLU A 100 3.64 21.88 7.99
N LYS A 101 3.25 20.64 7.62
CA LYS A 101 2.83 19.64 8.59
C LYS A 101 4.05 18.86 9.10
N GLU A 102 4.13 18.69 10.42
CA GLU A 102 5.26 18.00 11.06
C GLU A 102 5.35 16.50 10.74
N GLU A 103 4.28 15.88 10.19
CA GLU A 103 4.22 14.44 9.94
C GLU A 103 3.51 14.09 8.60
N VAL A 104 3.94 12.96 8.01
CA VAL A 104 3.33 12.30 6.83
C VAL A 104 2.37 11.21 7.25
#